data_AF-A0A946IH91-F1
#
_entry.id   AF-A0A946IH91-F1
#
_cell.length_a   1.000
_cell.length_b   1.000
_cell.length_c   1.000
_cell.angle_alpha   90.00
_cell.angle_beta   90.00
_cell.angle_gamma   90.00
#
_symmetry.space_group_name_H-M   'P 1'
#
loop_
_entity.id
_entity.type
_entity.pdbx_description
1 polymer ?
#
loop_
_entity_poly.entity_id
_entity_poly.type
_entity_poly.pdbx_seq_one_letter_code
_entity_poly.pdbx_strand_id
1 'polypeptide(L)'
;MTKQTTPDDSLEGRLQRKASLDGVYITKFRQVLFRHGLTMGLVALVCLLAPTADETIQWSTASFLGDYPRYFLVGSMLVIFFLGYLRFSGYSTNGRELFWLAYLLFISIVEEFAFRLLLPNFLMITVGVIPATLLSNLAFAGVHFFTLRWRLINCVGAFLGGLGLSRLLGNTEDIILVVGVHWLVTFLNTPTAPTKQAVQ
;
A
#
# COMPACT_ATOMS: atom_id res chain seq x y z
N MET A 1 -27.50 -36.26 -5.29
CA MET A 1 -27.37 -34.96 -4.60
C MET A 1 -26.46 -34.09 -5.47
N THR A 2 -27.04 -33.37 -6.42
CA THR A 2 -26.32 -32.50 -7.36
C THR A 2 -25.77 -31.31 -6.61
N LYS A 3 -24.44 -31.20 -6.55
CA LYS A 3 -23.74 -30.05 -5.96
C LYS A 3 -24.06 -28.83 -6.83
N GLN A 4 -24.97 -27.97 -6.37
CA GLN A 4 -25.16 -26.65 -6.95
C GLN A 4 -23.86 -25.87 -6.75
N THR A 5 -23.04 -25.78 -7.80
CA THR A 5 -21.98 -24.77 -7.88
C THR A 5 -22.66 -23.41 -8.03
N THR A 6 -22.76 -22.66 -6.93
CA THR A 6 -23.06 -21.23 -6.96
C THR A 6 -22.00 -20.52 -7.80
N PRO A 7 -22.38 -19.66 -8.77
CA PRO A 7 -21.44 -18.91 -9.58
C PRO A 7 -20.87 -17.74 -8.76
N ASP A 8 -19.99 -17.96 -7.78
CA ASP A 8 -19.47 -16.83 -6.99
C ASP A 8 -18.18 -17.02 -6.18
N ASP A 9 -17.45 -18.15 -6.31
CA ASP A 9 -16.15 -18.32 -5.63
C ASP A 9 -14.96 -17.90 -6.52
N SER A 10 -15.14 -17.83 -7.83
CA SER A 10 -14.05 -17.48 -8.75
C SER A 10 -13.68 -15.99 -8.67
N LEU A 11 -14.63 -15.10 -8.41
CA LEU A 11 -14.46 -13.63 -8.38
C LEU A 11 -13.70 -13.10 -7.15
N GLU A 12 -13.30 -13.98 -6.23
CA GLU A 12 -12.51 -13.62 -5.07
C GLU A 12 -11.06 -13.30 -5.48
N GLY A 13 -10.69 -12.01 -5.47
CA GLY A 13 -9.28 -11.63 -5.52
C GLY A 13 -8.54 -12.18 -4.30
N ARG A 14 -7.27 -12.60 -4.46
CA ARG A 14 -6.42 -13.20 -3.39
C ARG A 14 -6.50 -12.46 -2.05
N LEU A 15 -6.60 -11.13 -2.08
CA LEU A 15 -6.64 -10.30 -0.87
C LEU A 15 -8.06 -9.96 -0.39
N GLN A 16 -9.07 -10.05 -1.25
CA GLN A 16 -10.42 -9.53 -1.03
C GLN A 16 -11.37 -10.60 -0.46
N ARG A 17 -12.40 -10.15 0.26
CA ARG A 17 -13.52 -10.99 0.72
C ARG A 17 -14.70 -10.94 -0.27
N LYS A 18 -15.64 -11.89 -0.16
CA LYS A 18 -16.89 -11.96 -0.95
C LYS A 18 -17.64 -10.63 -1.02
N ALA A 19 -18.44 -10.44 -2.07
CA ALA A 19 -19.37 -9.30 -2.19
C ALA A 19 -20.18 -9.06 -0.88
N SER A 20 -20.55 -7.81 -0.58
CA SER A 20 -21.61 -7.59 0.43
C SER A 20 -22.92 -8.14 -0.12
N LEU A 21 -23.98 -8.14 0.69
CA LEU A 21 -25.33 -8.52 0.26
C LEU A 21 -25.80 -7.82 -1.04
N ASP A 22 -25.16 -6.69 -1.41
CA ASP A 22 -25.42 -5.90 -2.62
C ASP A 22 -24.60 -6.31 -3.86
N GLY A 23 -23.78 -7.37 -3.81
CA GLY A 23 -23.11 -7.93 -5.00
C GLY A 23 -21.90 -7.17 -5.56
N VAL A 24 -21.37 -6.15 -4.86
CA VAL A 24 -20.30 -5.29 -5.42
C VAL A 24 -18.89 -5.85 -5.19
N TYR A 25 -18.26 -6.34 -6.26
CA TYR A 25 -16.84 -6.68 -6.33
C TYR A 25 -15.95 -5.48 -6.74
N ILE A 26 -14.70 -5.45 -6.25
CA ILE A 26 -13.67 -4.49 -6.69
C ILE A 26 -12.84 -5.16 -7.79
N THR A 27 -13.34 -5.10 -9.02
CA THR A 27 -12.75 -5.78 -10.19
C THR A 27 -12.04 -4.83 -11.15
N LYS A 28 -12.15 -3.52 -10.91
CA LYS A 28 -11.61 -2.49 -11.80
C LYS A 28 -10.61 -1.62 -11.08
N PHE A 29 -9.54 -1.29 -11.78
CA PHE A 29 -8.55 -0.30 -11.35
C PHE A 29 -9.19 1.01 -10.84
N ARG A 30 -10.16 1.58 -11.58
CA ARG A 30 -10.84 2.82 -11.18
C ARG A 30 -11.52 2.72 -9.80
N GLN A 31 -12.07 1.55 -9.46
CA GLN A 31 -12.70 1.37 -8.13
C GLN A 31 -11.66 1.40 -7.02
N VAL A 32 -10.48 0.79 -7.24
CA VAL A 32 -9.36 0.85 -6.30
C VAL A 32 -8.89 2.29 -6.13
N LEU A 33 -8.65 3.00 -7.24
CA LEU A 33 -8.21 4.39 -7.22
C LEU A 33 -9.17 5.30 -6.44
N PHE A 34 -10.48 5.25 -6.72
CA PHE A 34 -11.45 6.13 -6.06
C PHE A 34 -11.78 5.74 -4.62
N ARG A 35 -11.79 4.45 -4.28
CA ARG A 35 -12.14 4.02 -2.91
C ARG A 35 -10.95 4.12 -1.98
N HIS A 36 -9.80 3.70 -2.43
CA HIS A 36 -8.63 3.54 -1.59
C HIS A 36 -7.62 4.64 -1.86
N GLY A 37 -7.21 4.84 -3.12
CA GLY A 37 -6.27 5.92 -3.48
C GLY A 37 -6.74 7.31 -3.03
N LEU A 38 -8.00 7.66 -3.27
CA LEU A 38 -8.57 8.93 -2.81
C LEU A 38 -8.63 9.02 -1.28
N THR A 39 -9.07 7.96 -0.60
CA THR A 39 -9.15 7.94 0.88
C THR A 39 -7.76 8.12 1.48
N MET A 40 -6.76 7.38 1.00
CA MET A 40 -5.38 7.50 1.48
C MET A 40 -4.79 8.87 1.17
N GLY A 41 -5.05 9.42 -0.02
CA GLY A 41 -4.64 10.78 -0.36
C GLY A 41 -5.25 11.83 0.57
N LEU A 42 -6.53 11.73 0.90
CA LEU A 42 -7.19 12.63 1.86
C LEU A 42 -6.61 12.48 3.27
N VAL A 43 -6.35 11.25 3.73
CA VAL A 43 -5.70 11.03 5.03
C VAL A 43 -4.31 11.67 5.05
N ALA A 44 -3.48 11.46 4.02
CA ALA A 44 -2.17 12.08 3.92
C ALA A 44 -2.25 13.61 3.93
N LEU A 45 -3.19 14.20 3.19
CA LEU A 45 -3.42 15.65 3.19
C LEU A 45 -3.83 16.18 4.57
N VAL A 46 -4.68 15.47 5.30
CA VAL A 46 -5.03 15.84 6.68
C VAL A 46 -3.82 15.74 7.60
N CYS A 47 -3.00 14.68 7.47
CA CYS A 47 -1.79 14.51 8.25
C CYS A 47 -0.74 15.60 7.98
N LEU A 48 -0.70 16.19 6.78
CA LEU A 48 0.18 17.33 6.46
C LEU A 48 -0.18 18.61 7.24
N LEU A 49 -1.38 18.68 7.83
CA LEU A 49 -1.78 19.79 8.69
C LEU A 49 -1.21 19.68 10.11
N ALA A 50 -0.51 18.58 10.44
CA ALA A 50 0.12 18.40 11.74
C ALA A 50 1.26 19.43 11.93
N PRO A 51 1.41 20.04 13.12
CA PRO A 51 2.41 21.08 13.36
C PRO A 51 3.86 20.66 13.07
N THR A 52 4.17 19.38 13.25
CA THR A 52 5.52 18.82 13.07
C THR A 52 5.76 18.25 11.67
N ALA A 53 4.81 18.38 10.73
CA ALA A 53 4.87 17.69 9.45
C ALA A 53 6.10 18.08 8.62
N ASP A 54 6.42 19.37 8.54
CA ASP A 54 7.54 19.88 7.75
C ASP A 54 8.90 19.35 8.25
N GLU A 55 9.19 19.55 9.53
CA GLU A 55 10.41 19.05 10.16
C GLU A 55 10.55 17.52 10.03
N THR A 56 9.45 16.80 10.22
CA THR A 56 9.44 15.33 10.13
C THR A 56 9.74 14.85 8.71
N ILE A 57 9.18 15.51 7.68
CA ILE A 57 9.44 15.19 6.27
C ILE A 57 10.88 15.55 5.90
N GLN A 58 11.34 16.74 6.27
CA GLN A 58 12.70 17.18 5.98
C GLN A 58 13.72 16.20 6.55
N TRP A 59 13.57 15.83 7.82
CA TRP A 59 14.49 14.91 8.48
C TRP A 59 14.47 13.53 7.83
N SER A 60 13.27 12.97 7.60
CA SER A 60 13.14 11.63 7.05
C SER A 60 13.53 11.48 5.57
N THR A 61 13.67 12.59 4.85
CA THR A 61 14.10 12.63 3.44
C THR A 61 15.55 13.10 3.27
N ALA A 62 16.23 13.46 4.35
CA ALA A 62 17.58 14.01 4.30
C ALA A 62 18.59 13.08 3.61
N SER A 63 18.53 11.76 3.89
CA SER A 63 19.39 10.76 3.24
C SER A 63 19.20 10.71 1.73
N PHE A 64 17.96 10.82 1.26
CA PHE A 64 17.64 10.90 -0.16
C PHE A 64 18.19 12.17 -0.81
N LEU A 65 18.02 13.32 -0.16
CA LEU A 65 18.54 14.58 -0.69
C LEU A 65 20.08 14.63 -0.70
N GLY A 66 20.73 13.96 0.26
CA GLY A 66 22.19 13.87 0.37
C GLY A 66 22.84 12.89 -0.62
N ASP A 67 22.13 11.83 -1.05
CA ASP A 67 22.65 10.79 -1.96
C ASP A 67 21.60 10.30 -2.96
N TYR A 68 20.92 11.24 -3.63
CA TYR A 68 19.89 10.89 -4.62
C TYR A 68 20.36 9.91 -5.71
N PRO A 69 21.63 9.90 -6.20
CA PRO A 69 22.06 8.92 -7.20
C PRO A 69 21.89 7.48 -6.73
N ARG A 70 22.16 7.18 -5.46
CA ARG A 70 21.97 5.84 -4.89
C ARG A 70 20.50 5.42 -4.91
N TYR A 71 19.58 6.31 -4.59
CA TYR A 71 18.15 6.00 -4.62
C TYR A 71 17.63 5.82 -6.04
N PHE A 72 18.12 6.61 -7.01
CA PHE A 72 17.81 6.36 -8.42
C PHE A 72 18.33 5.01 -8.91
N LEU A 73 19.53 4.61 -8.48
CA LEU A 73 20.07 3.30 -8.80
C LEU A 73 19.19 2.18 -8.23
N VAL A 74 18.89 2.22 -6.93
CA VAL A 74 18.04 1.22 -6.26
C VAL A 74 16.62 1.20 -6.83
N GLY A 75 16.03 2.38 -7.08
CA GLY A 75 14.72 2.51 -7.71
C GLY A 75 14.69 1.92 -9.12
N SER A 76 15.76 2.15 -9.91
CA SER A 76 15.91 1.54 -11.24
C SER A 76 16.03 0.02 -11.16
N MET A 77 16.78 -0.50 -10.18
CA MET A 77 16.87 -1.95 -9.93
C MET A 77 15.51 -2.55 -9.58
N LEU A 78 14.69 -1.87 -8.77
CA LEU A 78 13.32 -2.29 -8.46
C LEU A 78 12.44 -2.30 -9.71
N VAL A 79 12.49 -1.26 -10.55
CA VAL A 79 11.73 -1.22 -11.81
C VAL A 79 12.15 -2.36 -12.74
N ILE A 80 13.46 -2.59 -12.92
CA ILE A 80 13.97 -3.71 -13.71
C ILE A 80 13.47 -5.04 -13.14
N PHE A 81 13.52 -5.22 -11.82
CA PHE A 81 12.99 -6.41 -11.15
C PHE A 81 11.48 -6.59 -11.42
N PHE A 82 10.67 -5.55 -11.32
CA PHE A 82 9.23 -5.62 -11.57
C PHE A 82 8.91 -6.00 -13.01
N LEU A 83 9.55 -5.34 -13.98
CA LEU A 83 9.36 -5.64 -15.40
C LEU A 83 9.84 -7.04 -15.75
N GLY A 84 10.97 -7.46 -15.18
CA GLY A 84 11.48 -8.83 -15.28
C GLY A 84 10.49 -9.84 -14.71
N TYR A 85 10.00 -9.61 -13.49
CA TYR A 85 9.00 -10.47 -12.84
C TYR A 85 7.74 -10.60 -13.70
N LEU A 86 7.19 -9.48 -14.20
CA LEU A 86 6.03 -9.52 -15.10
C LEU A 86 6.31 -10.39 -16.33
N ARG A 87 7.46 -10.19 -16.97
CA ARG A 87 7.84 -10.92 -18.17
C ARG A 87 8.03 -12.42 -17.93
N PHE A 88 8.69 -12.79 -16.84
CA PHE A 88 8.99 -14.19 -16.49
C PHE A 88 7.77 -14.93 -15.95
N SER A 89 6.85 -14.23 -15.28
CA SER A 89 5.57 -14.79 -14.82
C SER A 89 4.49 -14.83 -15.92
N GLY A 90 4.83 -14.45 -17.15
CA GLY A 90 3.89 -14.47 -18.29
C GLY A 90 2.82 -13.38 -18.24
N TYR A 91 3.01 -12.34 -17.43
CA TYR A 91 2.11 -11.20 -17.38
C TYR A 91 2.38 -10.22 -18.53
N SER A 92 1.35 -9.44 -18.87
CA SER A 92 1.45 -8.35 -19.84
C SER A 92 2.34 -7.22 -19.31
N THR A 93 3.03 -6.52 -20.20
CA THR A 93 3.76 -5.28 -19.91
C THR A 93 3.17 -4.08 -20.67
N ASN A 94 1.88 -4.16 -21.02
CA ASN A 94 1.18 -3.09 -21.70
C ASN A 94 1.04 -1.84 -20.81
N GLY A 95 0.59 -0.73 -21.41
CA GLY A 95 0.45 0.54 -20.70
C GLY A 95 -0.45 0.49 -19.46
N ARG A 96 -1.40 -0.46 -19.37
CA ARG A 96 -2.24 -0.63 -18.18
C ARG A 96 -1.45 -1.19 -17.00
N GLU A 97 -0.58 -2.17 -17.23
CA GLU A 97 0.27 -2.73 -16.16
C GLU A 97 1.35 -1.74 -15.73
N LEU A 98 1.87 -0.95 -16.67
CA LEU A 98 2.78 0.16 -16.33
C LEU A 98 2.07 1.24 -15.49
N PHE A 99 0.82 1.58 -15.83
CA PHE A 99 0.02 2.52 -15.04
C PHE A 99 -0.28 1.97 -13.64
N TRP A 100 -0.54 0.66 -13.55
CA TRP A 100 -0.70 -0.01 -12.27
C TRP A 100 0.58 0.05 -11.43
N LEU A 101 1.73 -0.23 -12.02
CA LEU A 101 3.01 -0.12 -11.32
C LEU A 101 3.26 1.30 -10.79
N ALA A 102 2.97 2.33 -11.59
CA ALA A 102 3.05 3.73 -11.18
C ALA A 102 2.06 4.06 -10.05
N TYR A 103 0.84 3.51 -10.11
CA TYR A 103 -0.14 3.63 -9.04
C TYR A 103 0.35 2.94 -7.74
N LEU A 104 0.99 1.78 -7.84
CA LEU A 104 1.57 1.11 -6.66
C LEU A 104 2.69 1.94 -6.02
N LEU A 105 3.50 2.63 -6.81
CA LEU A 105 4.50 3.56 -6.26
C LEU A 105 3.81 4.73 -5.54
N PHE A 106 2.82 5.34 -6.20
CA PHE A 106 2.05 6.44 -5.63
C PHE A 106 1.41 6.05 -4.29
N ILE A 107 0.73 4.91 -4.22
CA ILE A 107 0.06 4.50 -2.99
C ILE A 107 1.07 4.17 -1.88
N SER A 108 2.21 3.55 -2.21
CA SER A 108 3.29 3.32 -1.24
C SER A 108 3.86 4.62 -0.67
N ILE A 109 4.02 5.67 -1.49
CA ILE A 109 4.42 7.01 -1.00
C ILE A 109 3.35 7.54 -0.03
N VAL A 110 2.10 7.62 -0.48
CA VAL A 110 1.01 8.20 0.30
C VAL A 110 0.81 7.49 1.64
N GLU A 111 0.83 6.15 1.63
CA GLU A 111 0.58 5.36 2.81
C GLU A 111 1.71 5.43 3.83
N GLU A 112 2.97 5.38 3.40
CA GLU A 112 4.09 5.46 4.34
C GLU A 112 4.24 6.87 4.92
N PHE A 113 4.04 7.92 4.11
CA PHE A 113 4.00 9.29 4.64
C PHE A 113 2.85 9.49 5.64
N ALA A 114 1.66 8.98 5.35
CA ALA A 114 0.53 9.12 6.27
C ALA A 114 0.72 8.30 7.55
N PHE A 115 0.97 6.99 7.43
CA PHE A 115 0.82 6.04 8.55
C PHE A 115 2.13 5.64 9.23
N ARG A 116 3.29 5.89 8.63
CA ARG A 116 4.59 5.61 9.28
C ARG A 116 5.28 6.88 9.72
N LEU A 117 5.08 7.95 8.98
CA LEU A 117 5.72 9.22 9.26
C LEU A 117 4.79 10.15 10.06
N LEU A 118 3.76 10.71 9.43
CA LEU A 118 3.05 11.87 9.97
C LEU A 118 2.08 11.53 11.11
N LEU A 119 1.16 10.58 10.90
CA LEU A 119 0.18 10.20 11.92
C LEU A 119 0.81 9.71 13.23
N PRO A 120 1.80 8.79 13.24
CA PRO A 120 2.40 8.37 14.51
C PRO A 120 3.22 9.48 15.18
N ASN A 121 3.90 10.35 14.41
CA ASN A 121 4.59 11.53 14.99
C ASN A 121 3.62 12.54 15.63
N PHE A 122 2.43 12.71 15.05
CA PHE A 122 1.38 13.52 15.67
C PHE A 122 0.84 12.87 16.96
N LEU A 123 0.53 11.58 16.91
CA LEU A 123 -0.04 10.85 18.04
C LEU A 123 0.94 10.74 19.22
N MET A 124 2.23 10.55 18.97
CA MET A 124 3.21 10.33 20.04
C MET A 124 3.34 11.50 21.02
N ILE A 125 2.98 12.71 20.61
CA ILE A 125 2.91 13.91 21.47
C ILE A 125 1.95 13.68 22.66
N THR A 126 0.90 12.88 22.45
CA THR A 126 -0.18 12.68 23.43
C THR A 126 -0.14 11.30 24.09
N VAL A 127 0.14 10.25 23.33
CA VAL A 127 0.04 8.86 23.82
C VAL A 127 1.39 8.14 23.91
N GLY A 128 2.48 8.79 23.54
CA GLY A 128 3.81 8.18 23.49
C GLY A 128 4.06 7.29 22.28
N VAL A 129 5.31 6.87 22.09
CA VAL A 129 5.80 6.23 20.85
C VAL A 129 5.12 4.88 20.56
N ILE A 130 5.06 3.99 21.56
CA ILE A 130 4.52 2.63 21.36
C ILE A 130 3.02 2.68 21.02
N PRO A 131 2.15 3.36 21.80
CA PRO A 131 0.73 3.45 21.46
C PRO A 131 0.48 4.18 20.13
N ALA A 132 1.24 5.24 19.83
CA ALA A 132 1.11 5.95 18.54
C ALA A 132 1.40 5.04 17.35
N THR A 133 2.45 4.22 17.44
CA THR A 133 2.81 3.25 16.41
C THR A 133 1.71 2.20 16.24
N LEU A 134 1.20 1.63 17.33
CA LEU A 134 0.13 0.64 17.30
C LEU A 134 -1.17 1.20 16.71
N LEU A 135 -1.58 2.40 17.15
CA LEU A 135 -2.80 3.05 16.69
C LEU A 135 -2.73 3.41 15.20
N SER A 136 -1.60 3.95 14.74
CA SER A 136 -1.41 4.27 13.32
C SER A 136 -1.47 3.02 12.44
N ASN A 137 -0.81 1.92 12.86
CA ASN A 137 -0.85 0.66 12.12
C ASN A 137 -2.23 0.00 12.14
N LEU A 138 -2.97 0.14 13.24
CA LEU A 138 -4.36 -0.32 13.33
C LEU A 138 -5.27 0.48 12.38
N ALA A 139 -5.10 1.80 12.32
CA ALA A 139 -5.82 2.67 11.39
C ALA A 139 -5.50 2.28 9.94
N PHE A 140 -4.23 2.09 9.59
CA PHE A 140 -3.78 1.62 8.28
C PHE A 140 -4.49 0.32 7.86
N ALA A 141 -4.46 -0.71 8.71
CA ALA A 141 -5.13 -1.98 8.46
C ALA A 141 -6.65 -1.83 8.36
N GLY A 142 -7.25 -0.97 9.19
CA GLY A 142 -8.67 -0.65 9.16
C GLY A 142 -9.10 -0.02 7.84
N VAL A 143 -8.35 0.96 7.33
CA VAL A 143 -8.66 1.58 6.04
C VAL A 143 -8.62 0.54 4.91
N HIS A 144 -7.67 -0.39 4.91
CA HIS A 144 -7.63 -1.50 3.95
C HIS A 144 -8.86 -2.41 4.06
N PHE A 145 -9.28 -2.71 5.28
CA PHE A 145 -10.48 -3.50 5.53
C PHE A 145 -11.74 -2.87 4.93
N PHE A 146 -11.89 -1.55 4.96
CA PHE A 146 -13.08 -0.87 4.44
C PHE A 146 -12.98 -0.50 2.96
N THR A 147 -11.85 0.10 2.55
CA THR A 147 -11.68 0.66 1.21
C THR A 147 -11.45 -0.42 0.16
N LEU A 148 -10.57 -1.40 0.46
CA LEU A 148 -10.21 -2.52 -0.44
C LEU A 148 -10.95 -3.81 -0.11
N ARG A 149 -11.73 -3.85 0.97
CA ARG A 149 -12.49 -5.03 1.40
C ARG A 149 -11.58 -6.25 1.61
N TRP A 150 -10.40 -6.03 2.17
CA TRP A 150 -9.47 -7.13 2.45
C TRP A 150 -10.06 -8.11 3.46
N ARG A 151 -9.65 -9.37 3.37
CA ARG A 151 -9.91 -10.37 4.42
C ARG A 151 -9.23 -9.92 5.71
N LEU A 152 -9.82 -10.25 6.86
CA LEU A 152 -9.26 -9.86 8.16
C LEU A 152 -7.81 -10.35 8.33
N ILE A 153 -7.51 -11.58 7.89
CA ILE A 153 -6.15 -12.13 7.95
C ILE A 153 -5.12 -11.29 7.19
N ASN A 154 -5.51 -10.71 6.04
CA ASN A 154 -4.63 -9.84 5.27
C ASN A 154 -4.46 -8.48 5.95
N CYS A 155 -5.48 -8.01 6.69
CA CYS A 155 -5.38 -6.80 7.50
C CYS A 155 -4.47 -7.02 8.72
N VAL A 156 -4.50 -8.20 9.33
CA VAL A 156 -3.53 -8.60 10.37
C VAL A 156 -2.12 -8.63 9.79
N GLY A 157 -1.93 -9.21 8.60
CA GLY A 157 -0.66 -9.17 7.88
C GLY A 157 -0.19 -7.74 7.60
N ALA A 158 -1.08 -6.86 7.15
CA ALA A 158 -0.80 -5.44 6.91
C ALA A 158 -0.40 -4.70 8.18
N PHE A 159 -1.08 -4.98 9.30
CA PHE A 159 -0.75 -4.45 10.61
C PHE A 159 0.66 -4.87 11.05
N LEU A 160 0.98 -6.17 11.01
CA LEU A 160 2.29 -6.69 11.39
C LEU A 160 3.41 -6.20 10.46
N GLY A 161 3.15 -6.20 9.14
CA GLY A 161 4.08 -5.66 8.16
C GLY A 161 4.34 -4.16 8.40
N GLY A 162 3.30 -3.41 8.72
CA GLY A 162 3.41 -1.99 9.08
C GLY A 162 4.20 -1.75 10.37
N LEU A 163 4.10 -2.62 11.38
CA LEU A 163 4.99 -2.58 12.54
C LEU A 163 6.46 -2.82 12.16
N GLY A 164 6.71 -3.77 11.25
CA GLY A 164 8.04 -4.02 10.69
C GLY A 164 8.60 -2.81 9.97
N LEU A 165 7.80 -2.16 9.12
CA LEU A 165 8.18 -0.92 8.42
C LEU A 165 8.36 0.25 9.38
N SER A 166 7.55 0.35 10.44
CA SER A 166 7.73 1.36 11.50
C SER A 166 9.07 1.16 12.22
N ARG A 167 9.47 -0.10 12.48
CA ARG A 167 10.79 -0.42 13.05
C ARG A 167 11.92 -0.12 12.08
N LEU A 168 11.73 -0.38 10.79
CA LEU A 168 12.70 -0.01 9.74
C LEU A 168 12.90 1.50 9.72
N LEU A 169 11.82 2.29 9.71
CA LEU A 169 11.89 3.75 9.77
C LEU A 169 12.60 4.21 11.03
N GLY A 170 12.25 3.69 12.21
CA GLY A 170 12.87 4.09 13.47
C GLY A 170 14.36 3.71 13.60
N ASN A 171 14.89 2.82 12.75
CA ASN A 171 16.30 2.45 12.73
C ASN A 171 17.10 3.15 11.64
N THR A 172 16.45 3.60 10.57
CA THR A 172 17.12 4.15 9.38
C THR A 172 16.83 5.63 9.18
N GLU A 173 15.76 6.13 9.77
CA GLU A 173 15.27 7.51 9.67
C GLU A 173 15.01 7.89 8.19
N ASP A 174 14.79 6.90 7.33
CA ASP A 174 14.71 7.07 5.88
C ASP A 174 13.34 6.63 5.36
N ILE A 175 12.46 7.62 5.12
CA ILE A 175 11.12 7.33 4.60
C ILE A 175 11.16 6.83 3.15
N ILE A 176 12.17 7.22 2.36
CA ILE A 176 12.27 6.83 0.95
C ILE A 176 12.66 5.35 0.83
N LEU A 177 13.55 4.86 1.70
CA LEU A 177 13.82 3.44 1.82
C LEU A 177 12.55 2.65 2.18
N VAL A 178 11.79 3.13 3.17
CA VAL A 178 10.55 2.48 3.63
C VAL A 178 9.52 2.43 2.50
N VAL A 179 9.36 3.52 1.74
CA VAL A 179 8.53 3.56 0.52
C VAL A 179 8.99 2.52 -0.50
N GLY A 180 10.30 2.37 -0.74
CA GLY A 180 10.84 1.37 -1.67
C GLY A 180 10.54 -0.07 -1.25
N VAL A 181 10.71 -0.38 0.04
CA VAL A 181 10.37 -1.71 0.60
C VAL A 181 8.86 -1.96 0.50
N HIS A 182 8.03 -0.97 0.84
CA HIS A 182 6.59 -1.11 0.72
C HIS A 182 6.18 -1.31 -0.74
N TRP A 183 6.74 -0.55 -1.69
CA TRP A 183 6.44 -0.69 -3.11
C TRP A 183 6.75 -2.09 -3.63
N LEU A 184 7.90 -2.67 -3.23
CA LEU A 184 8.26 -4.07 -3.52
C LEU A 184 7.20 -5.05 -2.99
N VAL A 185 6.82 -4.92 -1.71
CA VAL A 185 5.86 -5.83 -1.08
C VAL A 185 4.47 -5.70 -1.72
N THR A 186 4.02 -4.48 -1.99
CA THR A 186 2.73 -4.20 -2.64
C THR A 186 2.71 -4.73 -4.08
N PHE A 187 3.81 -4.60 -4.82
CA PHE A 187 3.96 -5.24 -6.14
C PHE A 187 3.84 -6.76 -6.05
N LEU A 188 4.60 -7.43 -5.17
CA LEU A 188 4.52 -8.89 -5.03
C LEU A 188 3.12 -9.38 -4.58
N ASN A 189 2.41 -8.54 -3.82
CA ASN A 189 1.05 -8.82 -3.38
C ASN A 189 -0.01 -8.58 -4.46
N THR A 190 0.24 -7.68 -5.40
CA THR A 190 -0.69 -7.37 -6.49
C THR A 190 0.08 -6.98 -7.75
N PRO A 191 0.72 -7.94 -8.44
CA PRO A 191 1.64 -7.62 -9.54
C PRO A 191 0.92 -7.08 -10.76
N THR A 192 -0.37 -7.38 -10.91
CA THR A 192 -1.18 -6.96 -12.06
C THR A 192 -2.42 -6.16 -11.66
N ALA A 193 -2.84 -5.28 -12.56
CA ALA A 193 -4.00 -4.43 -12.40
C ALA A 193 -5.29 -5.27 -12.28
N PRO A 194 -6.25 -4.91 -11.40
CA PRO A 194 -7.52 -5.61 -11.31
C PRO A 194 -8.25 -5.72 -12.65
N THR A 195 -8.40 -6.95 -13.14
CA THR A 195 -9.14 -7.29 -14.36
C THR A 195 -10.56 -7.72 -14.01
N LYS A 196 -11.52 -7.45 -14.90
CA LYS A 196 -12.72 -8.29 -14.94
C LYS A 196 -12.23 -9.72 -15.11
N GLN A 197 -12.50 -10.61 -14.17
CA GLN A 197 -12.51 -12.02 -14.56
C GLN A 197 -13.63 -12.17 -15.59
N ALA A 198 -13.26 -12.23 -16.86
CA ALA A 198 -14.03 -13.04 -17.77
C ALA A 198 -13.65 -14.47 -17.40
N VAL A 199 -14.60 -15.19 -16.83
CA VAL A 199 -14.57 -16.65 -16.76
C VAL A 199 -14.21 -17.15 -18.16
N GLN A 200 -13.14 -17.93 -18.26
CA GLN A 200 -13.01 -18.94 -19.32
C GLN A 200 -13.43 -20.26 -18.71
#